data_AF-A0AA97D5Y0-F1
#
_entry.id   AF-A0AA97D5Y0-F1
#
_cell.length_a   1.000
_cell.length_b   1.000
_cell.length_c   1.000
_cell.angle_alpha   90.00
_cell.angle_beta   90.00
_cell.angle_gamma   90.00
#
_symmetry.space_group_name_H-M   'P 1'
#
loop_
_entity.id
_entity.type
_entity.pdbx_description
1 polymer ?
#
loop_
_entity_poly.entity_id
_entity_poly.type
_entity_poly.pdbx_seq_one_letter_code
_entity_poly.pdbx_strand_id
1 'polypeptide(L)'
;MGNYVLKGFDEIEAMFNEMAVISSDFFSYNQSYKVSPNDINDMNFYRFDFEPYTSLASSLGLSGFGIKGSGKRFYLTHINIAGHRPLCTVRPVNLEQLKDLSYLDYMLSNYCQNLELDATPIGLHRL
;
A
#
# COMPACT_ATOMS: atom_id res chain seq x y z
N MET A 1 10.46 -12.31 -3.01
CA MET A 1 9.17 -11.66 -2.70
C MET A 1 8.26 -12.69 -2.05
N GLY A 2 7.85 -12.46 -0.80
CA GLY A 2 6.90 -13.31 -0.07
C GLY A 2 5.46 -12.85 -0.23
N ASN A 3 4.51 -13.77 -0.09
CA ASN A 3 3.08 -13.51 -0.01
C ASN A 3 2.55 -14.08 1.29
N TYR A 4 2.06 -13.21 2.16
CA TYR A 4 1.61 -13.52 3.52
C TYR A 4 0.12 -13.25 3.64
N VAL A 5 -0.60 -14.15 4.31
CA VAL A 5 -2.03 -13.99 4.58
C VAL A 5 -2.20 -13.73 6.06
N LEU A 6 -2.68 -12.55 6.39
CA LEU A 6 -2.99 -12.13 7.75
C LEU A 6 -4.44 -12.48 8.09
N LYS A 7 -4.66 -12.95 9.31
CA LYS A 7 -5.96 -13.47 9.79
C LYS A 7 -6.60 -12.62 10.90
N GLY A 8 -5.90 -11.61 11.39
CA GLY A 8 -6.41 -10.71 12.41
C GLY A 8 -5.62 -9.42 12.49
N PHE A 9 -6.20 -8.43 13.17
CA PHE A 9 -5.57 -7.14 13.33
C PHE A 9 -4.31 -7.21 14.21
N ASP A 10 -4.29 -8.11 15.20
CA ASP A 10 -3.12 -8.36 16.05
C ASP A 10 -1.86 -8.74 15.23
N GLU A 11 -2.04 -9.47 14.12
CA GLU A 11 -0.95 -9.82 13.21
C GLU A 11 -0.44 -8.60 12.41
N ILE A 12 -1.32 -7.65 12.10
CA ILE A 12 -0.92 -6.36 11.50
C ILE A 12 -0.12 -5.56 12.52
N GLU A 13 -0.59 -5.45 13.76
CA GLU A 13 0.12 -4.70 14.80
C GLU A 13 1.51 -5.29 15.07
N ALA A 14 1.61 -6.62 15.19
CA ALA A 14 2.89 -7.32 15.32
C ALA A 14 3.82 -7.01 14.14
N MET A 15 3.31 -7.11 12.91
CA MET A 15 4.08 -6.82 11.70
C MET A 15 4.58 -5.36 11.66
N PHE A 16 3.79 -4.38 12.11
CA PHE A 16 4.22 -2.98 12.21
C PHE A 16 5.27 -2.77 13.30
N ASN A 17 5.17 -3.48 14.43
CA ASN A 17 6.12 -3.38 15.54
C ASN A 17 7.48 -4.01 15.23
N GLU A 18 7.51 -5.06 14.41
CA GLU A 18 8.75 -5.71 13.97
C GLU A 18 9.50 -4.92 12.89
N MET A 19 8.80 -4.01 12.20
CA MET A 19 9.42 -3.24 11.13
C MET A 19 10.37 -2.18 11.70
N ALA A 20 11.58 -2.12 11.13
CA ALA A 20 12.52 -1.05 11.46
C ALA A 20 11.92 0.30 11.04
N VAL A 21 11.45 1.07 12.01
CA VAL A 21 10.89 2.41 11.76
C VAL A 21 12.03 3.33 11.32
N ILE A 22 12.22 3.45 10.01
CA ILE A 22 13.13 4.46 9.46
C ILE A 22 12.33 5.76 9.32
N SER A 23 12.62 6.72 10.22
CA SER A 23 12.24 8.11 10.00
C SER A 23 12.88 8.57 8.70
N SER A 24 12.06 8.79 7.69
CA SER A 24 12.47 9.41 6.44
C SER A 24 11.57 10.61 6.27
N ASP A 25 12.17 11.78 6.41
CA ASP A 25 11.50 13.09 6.25
C ASP A 25 10.97 13.28 4.82
N PHE A 26 11.47 12.50 3.87
CA PHE A 26 11.05 12.56 2.48
C PHE A 26 9.66 11.94 2.21
N PHE A 27 9.32 10.86 2.91
CA PHE A 27 8.13 10.06 2.60
C PHE A 27 7.01 10.35 3.58
N SER A 28 6.03 11.13 3.14
CA SER A 28 4.82 11.45 3.88
C SER A 28 3.77 10.36 3.73
N TYR A 29 3.10 10.01 4.83
CA TYR A 29 1.90 9.15 4.83
C TYR A 29 0.70 9.79 4.13
N ASN A 30 0.79 11.10 3.84
CA ASN A 30 -0.23 11.88 3.17
C ASN A 30 0.07 12.17 1.68
N GLN A 31 1.15 11.61 1.14
CA GLN A 31 1.57 11.81 -0.25
C GLN A 31 1.72 10.48 -0.99
N SER A 32 1.26 10.45 -2.23
CA SER A 32 1.51 9.33 -3.16
C SER A 32 2.75 9.61 -4.00
N TYR A 33 3.46 8.57 -4.42
CA TYR A 33 4.75 8.68 -5.06
C TYR A 33 4.84 7.80 -6.30
N LYS A 34 5.42 8.32 -7.39
CA LYS A 34 5.71 7.57 -8.61
C LYS A 34 7.04 6.86 -8.47
N VAL A 35 7.04 5.55 -8.71
CA VAL A 35 8.20 4.66 -8.55
C VAL A 35 8.45 3.83 -9.80
N SER A 36 9.51 3.05 -9.80
CA SER A 36 9.74 2.06 -10.86
C SER A 36 8.94 0.77 -10.58
N PRO A 37 8.65 -0.04 -11.61
CA PRO A 37 8.05 -1.36 -11.40
C PRO A 37 8.87 -2.26 -10.46
N ASN A 38 10.20 -2.15 -10.50
CA ASN A 38 11.09 -2.95 -9.65
C ASN A 38 10.88 -2.63 -8.17
N ASP A 39 10.66 -1.36 -7.82
CA ASP A 39 10.39 -0.96 -6.43
C ASP A 39 9.15 -1.67 -5.87
N ILE A 40 8.14 -1.96 -6.70
CA ILE A 40 6.91 -2.65 -6.28
C ILE A 40 7.05 -4.18 -6.33
N ASN A 41 7.82 -4.69 -7.29
CA ASN A 41 8.03 -6.14 -7.48
C ASN A 41 8.94 -6.75 -6.42
N ASP A 42 9.80 -5.96 -5.79
CA ASP A 42 10.70 -6.46 -4.75
C ASP A 42 10.04 -6.53 -3.36
N MET A 43 8.86 -5.90 -3.17
CA MET A 43 8.17 -5.82 -1.88
C MET A 43 7.38 -7.07 -1.52
N ASN A 44 7.37 -7.49 -0.26
CA ASN A 44 6.47 -8.55 0.20
C ASN A 44 5.01 -8.08 0.17
N PHE A 45 4.08 -8.96 -0.18
CA PHE A 45 2.64 -8.68 -0.14
C PHE A 45 1.98 -9.30 1.09
N TYR A 46 1.15 -8.53 1.78
CA TYR A 46 0.42 -8.93 2.99
C TYR A 46 -1.07 -8.76 2.73
N ARG A 47 -1.76 -9.87 2.47
CA ARG A 47 -3.21 -9.92 2.24
C ARG A 47 -3.94 -9.97 3.57
N PHE A 48 -4.99 -9.17 3.72
CA PHE A 48 -5.83 -9.16 4.92
C PHE A 48 -7.07 -10.01 4.63
N ASP A 49 -7.12 -11.21 5.23
CA ASP A 49 -8.15 -12.21 4.98
C ASP A 49 -9.03 -12.41 6.22
N PHE A 50 -9.60 -11.29 6.69
CA PHE A 50 -10.47 -11.19 7.85
C PHE A 50 -11.31 -9.91 7.80
N GLU A 51 -12.40 -9.86 8.58
CA GLU A 51 -13.25 -8.68 8.71
C GLU A 51 -12.56 -7.55 9.47
N PRO A 52 -12.78 -6.26 9.13
CA PRO A 52 -13.73 -5.75 8.13
C PRO A 52 -13.18 -5.68 6.68
N TYR A 53 -11.93 -6.11 6.46
CA TYR A 53 -11.23 -5.90 5.19
C TYR A 53 -11.74 -6.78 4.05
N THR A 54 -12.22 -7.98 4.35
CA THR A 54 -12.89 -8.86 3.38
C THR A 54 -14.17 -8.23 2.86
N SER A 55 -15.00 -7.66 3.75
CA SER A 55 -16.22 -6.93 3.34
C SER A 55 -15.89 -5.67 2.55
N LEU A 56 -14.90 -4.88 2.98
CA LEU A 56 -14.45 -3.68 2.25
C LEU A 56 -13.97 -4.01 0.83
N ALA A 57 -13.16 -5.06 0.67
CA ALA A 57 -12.72 -5.49 -0.65
C ALA A 57 -13.90 -5.91 -1.52
N SER A 58 -14.83 -6.68 -0.96
CA SER A 58 -16.02 -7.14 -1.68
C SER A 58 -16.95 -5.99 -2.10
N SER A 59 -17.16 -4.98 -1.26
CA SER A 59 -18.03 -3.83 -1.59
C SER A 59 -17.47 -3.00 -2.75
N LEU A 60 -16.15 -3.05 -2.96
CA LEU A 60 -15.44 -2.34 -4.02
C LEU A 60 -15.13 -3.23 -5.24
N GLY A 61 -15.64 -4.47 -5.27
CA GLY A 61 -15.42 -5.41 -6.38
C GLY A 61 -13.97 -5.94 -6.48
N LEU A 62 -13.19 -5.86 -5.41
CA LEU A 62 -11.82 -6.35 -5.33
C LEU A 62 -11.79 -7.82 -4.88
N SER A 63 -10.80 -8.59 -5.36
CA SER A 63 -10.60 -9.99 -4.93
C SER A 63 -10.07 -10.14 -3.50
N GLY A 64 -9.67 -9.04 -2.88
CA GLY A 64 -9.11 -8.98 -1.53
C GLY A 64 -8.40 -7.65 -1.30
N PHE A 65 -8.15 -7.35 -0.04
CA PHE A 65 -7.37 -6.18 0.38
C PHE A 65 -5.98 -6.62 0.87
N GLY A 66 -4.99 -5.75 0.68
CA GLY A 66 -3.65 -5.98 1.20
C GLY A 66 -2.71 -4.82 0.93
N ILE A 67 -1.55 -4.89 1.55
CA ILE A 67 -0.49 -3.88 1.47
C ILE A 67 0.83 -4.53 1.08
N LYS A 68 1.76 -3.72 0.56
CA LYS A 68 3.11 -4.16 0.25
C LYS A 68 4.12 -3.60 1.23
N GLY A 69 5.10 -4.41 1.64
CA GLY A 69 6.17 -4.00 2.54
C GLY A 69 7.54 -4.04 1.84
N SER A 70 8.30 -2.93 1.91
CA SER A 70 9.68 -2.87 1.39
C SER A 70 10.74 -3.37 2.38
N GLY A 71 10.32 -3.81 3.57
CA GLY A 71 11.19 -4.05 4.72
C GLY A 71 11.51 -2.80 5.53
N LYS A 72 11.20 -1.61 5.01
CA LYS A 72 11.32 -0.32 5.73
C LYS A 72 9.97 0.30 6.06
N ARG A 73 9.00 0.16 5.16
CA ARG A 73 7.65 0.73 5.27
C ARG A 73 6.63 -0.14 4.56
N PHE A 74 5.36 0.15 4.86
CA PHE A 74 4.22 -0.41 4.17
C PHE A 74 3.55 0.60 3.25
N TYR A 75 2.97 0.08 2.16
CA TYR A 75 2.41 0.87 1.08
C TYR A 75 1.11 0.27 0.54
N LEU A 76 0.18 1.14 0.17
CA LEU A 76 -0.77 0.84 -0.90
C LEU A 76 -0.02 1.00 -2.23
N THR A 77 -0.25 0.12 -3.20
CA THR A 77 0.51 0.11 -4.46
C THR A 77 -0.38 -0.12 -5.66
N HIS A 78 -0.18 0.65 -6.72
CA HIS A 78 -0.85 0.45 -8.00
C HIS A 78 0.15 0.38 -9.15
N ILE A 79 -0.10 -0.52 -10.10
CA ILE A 79 0.61 -0.61 -11.38
C ILE A 79 -0.43 -0.51 -12.49
N ASN A 80 -0.38 0.60 -13.22
CA ASN A 80 -1.20 0.82 -14.39
C ASN A 80 -0.41 0.44 -15.65
N ILE A 81 -0.88 -0.61 -16.34
CA ILE A 81 -0.24 -1.16 -17.54
C ILE A 81 -0.90 -0.70 -18.86
N ALA A 82 -1.87 0.22 -18.80
CA ALA A 82 -2.68 0.60 -19.96
C ALA A 82 -1.98 1.58 -20.95
N GLY A 83 -0.66 1.72 -20.91
CA GLY A 83 0.11 2.66 -21.74
C GLY A 83 1.47 2.14 -22.21
N HIS A 84 2.23 2.96 -22.93
CA HIS A 84 3.56 2.60 -23.46
C HIS A 84 4.59 2.27 -22.37
N ARG A 85 4.39 2.75 -21.14
CA ARG A 85 5.21 2.42 -19.96
C ARG A 85 4.30 2.24 -18.73
N PRO A 86 4.59 1.27 -17.84
CA PRO A 86 3.82 1.12 -16.62
C PRO A 86 3.93 2.37 -15.74
N LEU A 87 2.80 2.93 -15.30
CA LEU A 87 2.78 3.92 -14.24
C LEU A 87 2.64 3.18 -12.91
N CYS A 88 3.65 3.32 -12.05
CA CYS A 88 3.71 2.64 -10.77
C CYS A 88 3.62 3.68 -9.66
N THR A 89 2.64 3.54 -8.77
CA THR A 89 2.43 4.46 -7.66
C THR A 89 2.38 3.73 -6.33
N VAL A 90 2.92 4.37 -5.30
CA VAL A 90 2.85 3.90 -3.92
C VAL A 90 2.36 5.01 -3.00
N ARG A 91 1.67 4.63 -1.93
CA ARG A 91 1.28 5.53 -0.85
C ARG A 91 1.71 4.90 0.47
N PRO A 92 2.67 5.49 1.21
CA PRO A 92 3.03 4.99 2.52
C PRO A 92 1.79 4.95 3.42
N VAL A 93 1.66 3.90 4.22
CA VAL A 93 0.57 3.77 5.19
C VAL A 93 1.10 3.49 6.58
N ASN A 94 0.47 4.09 7.58
CA ASN A 94 0.69 3.78 8.99
C ASN A 94 -0.46 2.95 9.57
N LEU A 95 -0.28 2.48 10.80
CA LEU A 95 -1.27 1.63 11.46
C LEU A 95 -2.63 2.32 11.64
N GLU A 96 -2.64 3.61 11.99
CA GLU A 96 -3.88 4.37 12.18
C GLU A 96 -4.68 4.50 10.88
N GLN A 97 -4.01 4.72 9.75
CA GLN A 97 -4.62 4.74 8.43
C GLN A 97 -5.20 3.37 8.02
N LEU A 98 -4.63 2.26 8.50
CA LEU A 98 -5.18 0.93 8.26
C LEU A 98 -6.41 0.64 9.14
N LYS A 99 -6.54 1.29 10.29
CA LYS A 99 -7.73 1.22 11.17
C LYS A 99 -8.88 2.06 10.61
N ASP A 100 -8.57 3.12 9.87
CA ASP A 100 -9.58 4.00 9.28
C ASP A 100 -10.19 3.41 7.98
N LEU A 101 -11.31 2.71 8.12
CA LEU A 101 -12.04 2.15 6.99
C LEU A 101 -12.57 3.19 6.02
N SER A 102 -12.86 4.41 6.48
CA SER A 102 -13.34 5.48 5.61
C SER A 102 -12.21 5.98 4.71
N TYR A 103 -11.02 6.12 5.27
CA TYR A 103 -9.81 6.39 4.49
C TYR A 103 -9.54 5.28 3.48
N LEU A 104 -9.62 4.01 3.89
CA LEU A 104 -9.37 2.89 2.98
C LEU A 104 -10.42 2.81 1.87
N ASP A 105 -11.71 2.97 2.18
CA ASP A 105 -12.78 3.02 1.19
C ASP A 105 -12.57 4.15 0.18
N TYR A 106 -12.24 5.35 0.65
CA TYR A 106 -11.88 6.46 -0.22
C TYR A 106 -10.70 6.10 -1.11
N MET A 107 -9.58 5.61 -0.54
CA MET A 107 -8.39 5.30 -1.32
C MET A 107 -8.63 4.20 -2.35
N LEU A 108 -9.50 3.22 -2.07
CA LEU A 108 -9.75 2.04 -2.92
C LEU A 108 -10.89 2.20 -3.94
N SER A 109 -11.91 3.02 -3.65
CA SER A 109 -13.11 3.16 -4.51
C SER A 109 -12.82 3.70 -5.92
N ASN A 110 -11.76 4.49 -6.06
CA ASN A 110 -11.21 4.90 -7.34
C ASN A 110 -9.69 4.73 -7.31
N TYR A 111 -9.26 3.51 -7.00
CA TYR A 111 -7.90 3.17 -6.59
C TYR A 111 -6.80 3.75 -7.50
N CYS A 112 -6.97 3.61 -8.81
CA CYS A 112 -6.03 4.15 -9.78
C CYS A 112 -5.92 5.66 -9.64
N GLN A 113 -7.06 6.37 -9.68
CA GLN A 113 -7.08 7.82 -9.61
C GLN A 113 -6.56 8.32 -8.26
N ASN A 114 -6.99 7.75 -7.14
CA ASN A 114 -6.65 8.27 -5.80
C ASN A 114 -5.18 8.02 -5.43
N LEU A 115 -4.54 6.99 -5.99
CA LEU A 115 -3.10 6.79 -5.84
C LEU A 115 -2.26 7.56 -6.87
N GLU A 116 -2.79 7.84 -8.05
CA GLU A 116 -2.07 8.56 -9.11
C GLU A 116 -2.20 10.08 -9.00
N LEU A 117 -3.31 10.57 -8.45
CA LEU A 117 -3.60 11.99 -8.28
C LEU A 117 -2.51 12.63 -7.43
N ASP A 118 -1.88 13.66 -7.99
CA ASP A 118 -0.79 14.41 -7.40
C ASP A 118 0.43 13.58 -6.96
N ALA A 119 0.60 12.36 -7.51
CA ALA A 119 1.72 11.51 -7.18
C ALA A 119 3.05 12.13 -7.64
N THR A 120 3.98 12.32 -6.70
CA THR A 120 5.25 13.00 -6.96
C THR A 120 6.35 12.00 -7.33
N PRO A 121 7.23 12.31 -8.29
CA PRO A 121 8.35 11.44 -8.61
C PRO A 121 9.35 11.39 -7.46
N ILE A 122 9.82 10.19 -7.11
CA ILE A 122 10.83 10.02 -6.04
C ILE A 122 12.26 10.32 -6.50
N GLY A 123 12.48 10.59 -7.80
CA GLY A 123 13.81 10.87 -8.34
C GLY A 123 14.79 9.71 -8.11
N LEU A 124 15.89 9.98 -7.39
CA LEU A 124 16.94 9.00 -7.06
C LEU A 124 16.71 8.27 -5.72
N HIS A 125 15.65 8.61 -4.98
CA HIS A 125 15.31 7.94 -3.74
C HIS A 125 14.88 6.49 -4.02
N ARG A 126 15.11 5.59 -3.06
CA ARG A 126 14.74 4.17 -3.13
C ARG A 126 13.81 3.81 -1.98
N LEU A 127 12.85 2.92 -2.24
CA LEU A 127 11.93 2.40 -1.23
C LEU A 127 12.58 1.35 -0.31
#